data_AF-A0A0W0FH95-F1
#
_entry.id   AF-A0A0W0FH95-F1
#
_cell.length_a   1.000
_cell.length_b   1.000
_cell.length_c   1.000
_cell.angle_alpha   90.00
_cell.angle_beta   90.00
_cell.angle_gamma   90.00
#
_symmetry.space_group_name_H-M   'P 1'
#
loop_
_entity.id
_entity.type
_entity.pdbx_description
1 polymer ?
#
loop_
_entity_poly.entity_id
_entity_poly.type
_entity_poly.pdbx_seq_one_letter_code
_entity_poly.pdbx_strand_id
1 'polypeptide(L)'
;MFTAPALLLGLSARLLLDYVSRSGAEQNFRDFFMVGLWEGVLWCTVKSHDLAIPAAIGIAAKEFIEFNFTHNSFRSIISLLGIVIGAIGTDLLSGIIDQPTDSNKRSPSKSHHHSSSGNTRSHERERERRSSRHSRSAFHGNGDMRYRPPRRTTSDITSVDSESELIGPKATMSPIEREVAALRARASLADSERRRFKEEKKWALAEGNMERAKELKWQVKRYSALMKSFHREADNKLLEASGSGSRTRLPTIEEKNDTVPGTSNGHHRSSRNDHPTVSVDISPSQLKSAIRVNVR
;
A
#
# COMPACT_ATOMS: atom_id res chain seq x y z
N MET A 1 -12.46 -15.90 11.47
CA MET A 1 -12.08 -17.32 11.43
C MET A 1 -13.24 -18.33 11.54
N PHE A 2 -14.53 -17.94 11.58
CA PHE A 2 -15.65 -18.91 11.60
C PHE A 2 -16.70 -18.71 10.50
N THR A 3 -16.36 -17.97 9.44
CA THR A 3 -17.28 -17.63 8.35
C THR A 3 -17.40 -18.77 7.33
N ALA A 4 -16.29 -19.47 7.04
CA ALA A 4 -16.28 -20.59 6.12
C ALA A 4 -17.11 -21.81 6.59
N PRO A 5 -17.08 -22.23 7.87
CA PRO A 5 -17.95 -23.31 8.37
C PRO A 5 -19.45 -22.97 8.29
N ALA A 6 -19.82 -21.71 8.56
CA ALA A 6 -21.21 -21.28 8.52
C ALA A 6 -21.78 -21.30 7.09
N LEU A 7 -20.98 -20.89 6.10
CA LEU A 7 -21.34 -21.00 4.68
C LEU A 7 -21.47 -22.46 4.24
N LEU A 8 -20.55 -23.33 4.68
CA LEU A 8 -20.60 -24.74 4.36
C LEU A 8 -21.85 -25.40 4.95
N LEU A 9 -22.21 -25.08 6.20
CA LEU A 9 -23.44 -25.56 6.84
C LEU A 9 -24.72 -25.05 6.16
N GLY A 10 -24.77 -23.77 5.79
CA GLY A 10 -25.92 -23.21 5.09
C GLY A 10 -26.11 -23.84 3.70
N LEU A 11 -25.01 -24.06 2.99
CA LEU A 11 -25.01 -24.62 1.64
C LEU A 11 -25.30 -26.13 1.66
N SER A 12 -24.75 -26.87 2.62
CA SER A 12 -25.05 -28.30 2.80
C SER A 12 -26.49 -28.55 3.22
N ALA A 13 -27.05 -27.73 4.11
CA ALA A 13 -28.47 -27.80 4.47
C ALA A 13 -29.38 -27.50 3.27
N ARG A 14 -29.01 -26.52 2.42
CA ARG A 14 -29.77 -26.21 1.21
C ARG A 14 -29.70 -27.34 0.18
N LEU A 15 -28.55 -27.98 0.02
CA LEU A 15 -28.37 -29.15 -0.86
C LEU A 15 -29.18 -30.34 -0.39
N LEU A 16 -29.15 -30.65 0.90
CA LEU A 16 -29.95 -31.73 1.49
C LEU A 16 -31.44 -31.47 1.28
N LEU A 17 -31.88 -30.22 1.47
CA LEU A 17 -33.27 -29.85 1.23
C LEU A 17 -33.66 -29.99 -0.25
N ASP A 18 -32.81 -29.56 -1.17
CA ASP A 18 -33.05 -29.65 -2.63
C ASP A 18 -33.04 -31.13 -3.09
N TYR A 19 -32.18 -31.96 -2.49
CA TYR A 19 -32.11 -33.41 -2.73
C TYR A 19 -33.38 -34.14 -2.26
N VAL A 20 -33.81 -33.87 -1.02
CA VAL A 20 -35.04 -34.46 -0.46
C VAL A 20 -36.29 -33.99 -1.21
N SER A 21 -36.29 -32.74 -1.70
CA SER A 21 -37.44 -32.17 -2.43
C SER A 21 -37.53 -32.61 -3.89
N ARG A 22 -36.45 -33.17 -4.46
CA ARG A 22 -36.37 -33.64 -5.85
C ARG A 22 -36.38 -35.16 -5.95
N SER A 23 -37.38 -35.82 -5.37
CA SER A 23 -37.63 -37.23 -5.64
C SER A 23 -38.37 -37.40 -6.98
N GLY A 24 -37.65 -37.45 -8.11
CA GLY A 24 -38.21 -38.05 -9.34
C GLY A 24 -38.08 -37.31 -10.67
N ALA A 25 -37.33 -36.19 -10.75
CA ALA A 25 -37.07 -35.53 -12.04
C ALA A 25 -35.65 -35.87 -12.54
N GLU A 26 -35.54 -36.09 -13.85
CA GLU A 26 -34.32 -36.43 -14.60
C GLU A 26 -33.08 -35.69 -14.10
N GLN A 27 -31.94 -36.40 -14.00
CA GLN A 27 -30.63 -35.88 -13.58
C GLN A 27 -30.29 -34.61 -14.35
N ASN A 28 -30.56 -33.46 -13.72
CA ASN A 28 -30.54 -32.19 -14.39
C ASN A 28 -29.14 -31.59 -14.24
N PHE A 29 -28.67 -30.84 -15.22
CA PHE A 29 -27.39 -30.12 -15.22
C PHE A 29 -27.04 -29.47 -13.86
N ARG A 30 -28.08 -28.93 -13.20
CA ARG A 30 -27.99 -28.27 -11.90
C ARG A 30 -27.40 -29.17 -10.81
N ASP A 31 -27.68 -30.47 -10.82
CA ASP A 31 -27.26 -31.37 -9.76
C ASP A 31 -25.73 -31.58 -9.80
N PHE A 32 -25.16 -31.77 -10.99
CA PHE A 32 -23.71 -31.87 -11.19
C PHE A 32 -22.99 -30.56 -10.83
N PHE A 33 -23.58 -29.42 -11.21
CA PHE A 33 -23.04 -28.12 -10.87
C PHE A 33 -23.02 -27.88 -9.35
N MET A 34 -24.09 -28.25 -8.66
CA MET A 34 -24.25 -28.09 -7.21
C MET A 34 -23.28 -28.98 -6.42
N VAL A 35 -23.02 -30.20 -6.91
CA VAL A 35 -21.99 -31.08 -6.35
C VAL A 35 -20.59 -30.48 -6.50
N GLY A 36 -20.23 -30.02 -7.71
CA GLY A 36 -18.94 -29.36 -7.94
C GLY A 36 -18.77 -28.10 -7.10
N LEU A 37 -19.82 -27.28 -6.96
CA LEU A 37 -19.83 -26.10 -6.10
C LEU A 37 -19.54 -26.47 -4.63
N TRP A 38 -20.18 -27.53 -4.13
CA TRP A 38 -19.95 -28.01 -2.77
C TRP A 38 -18.51 -28.50 -2.55
N GLU A 39 -17.94 -29.23 -3.50
CA GLU A 39 -16.54 -29.68 -3.45
C GLU A 39 -15.56 -28.50 -3.48
N GLY A 40 -15.84 -27.47 -4.28
CA GLY A 40 -15.05 -26.23 -4.30
C GLY A 40 -15.06 -25.48 -2.96
N VAL A 41 -16.22 -25.44 -2.28
CA VAL A 41 -16.33 -24.87 -0.92
C VAL A 41 -15.59 -25.74 0.11
N LEU A 42 -15.75 -27.07 0.03
CA LEU A 42 -15.05 -28.02 0.89
C LEU A 42 -13.54 -27.84 0.77
N TRP A 43 -13.01 -27.75 -0.45
CA TRP A 43 -11.60 -27.49 -0.72
C TRP A 43 -11.08 -26.24 0.02
N CYS A 44 -11.78 -25.12 -0.07
CA CYS A 44 -11.39 -23.89 0.61
C CYS A 44 -11.38 -24.03 2.14
N THR A 45 -12.29 -24.82 2.72
CA THR A 45 -12.28 -25.08 4.17
C THR A 45 -11.10 -25.94 4.59
N VAL A 46 -10.83 -27.01 3.84
CA VAL A 46 -9.75 -27.95 4.16
C VAL A 46 -8.37 -27.35 3.90
N LYS A 47 -8.23 -26.40 2.97
CA LYS A 47 -6.99 -25.65 2.73
C LYS A 47 -6.45 -24.95 3.99
N SER A 48 -7.31 -24.68 4.97
CA SER A 48 -6.93 -24.08 6.25
C SER A 48 -6.26 -25.08 7.21
N HIS A 49 -6.34 -26.38 6.92
CA HIS A 49 -5.78 -27.48 7.69
C HIS A 49 -4.69 -28.20 6.88
N ASP A 50 -3.74 -28.89 7.54
CA ASP A 50 -2.70 -29.72 6.88
C ASP A 50 -3.28 -30.92 6.07
N LEU A 51 -4.60 -31.02 5.98
CA LEU A 51 -5.35 -32.00 5.21
C LEU A 51 -5.62 -31.56 3.76
N ALA A 52 -5.09 -30.42 3.32
CA ALA A 52 -5.27 -29.92 1.97
C ALA A 52 -4.80 -30.94 0.90
N ILE A 53 -3.64 -31.56 1.10
CA ILE A 53 -3.06 -32.51 0.13
C ILE A 53 -3.94 -33.76 -0.05
N PRO A 54 -4.33 -34.50 1.02
CA PRO A 54 -5.17 -35.69 0.85
C PRO A 54 -6.56 -35.36 0.28
N ALA A 55 -7.14 -34.21 0.63
CA ALA A 55 -8.41 -33.78 0.03
C ALA A 55 -8.27 -33.50 -1.47
N ALA A 56 -7.15 -32.92 -1.92
CA ALA A 56 -6.89 -32.64 -3.34
C ALA A 56 -6.84 -33.94 -4.14
N ILE A 57 -6.11 -34.92 -3.58
CA ILE A 57 -5.94 -36.24 -4.17
C ILE A 57 -7.30 -36.95 -4.23
N GLY A 58 -8.11 -36.86 -3.18
CA GLY A 58 -9.45 -37.45 -3.14
C GLY A 58 -10.38 -36.88 -4.22
N ILE A 59 -10.43 -35.55 -4.35
CA ILE A 59 -11.26 -34.88 -5.37
C ILE A 59 -10.76 -35.23 -6.77
N ALA A 60 -9.45 -35.17 -7.02
CA ALA A 60 -8.87 -35.49 -8.32
C ALA A 60 -9.09 -36.97 -8.69
N ALA A 61 -8.93 -37.89 -7.75
CA ALA A 61 -9.16 -39.32 -7.98
C ALA A 61 -10.64 -39.60 -8.27
N LYS A 62 -11.56 -38.96 -7.54
CA LYS A 62 -13.01 -39.07 -7.79
C LYS A 62 -13.35 -38.59 -9.20
N GLU A 63 -12.95 -37.38 -9.57
CA GLU A 63 -13.19 -36.82 -10.91
C GLU A 63 -12.57 -37.69 -12.01
N PHE A 64 -11.39 -38.27 -11.76
CA PHE A 64 -10.76 -39.19 -12.71
C PHE A 64 -11.58 -40.48 -12.88
N ILE A 65 -12.09 -41.05 -11.80
CA ILE A 65 -12.96 -42.24 -11.87
C ILE A 65 -14.25 -41.91 -12.62
N GLU A 66 -14.88 -40.78 -12.31
CA GLU A 66 -16.12 -40.33 -12.94
C GLU A 66 -15.93 -40.03 -14.44
N PHE A 67 -14.80 -39.42 -14.80
CA PHE A 67 -14.43 -39.16 -16.19
C PHE A 67 -14.24 -40.45 -16.99
N ASN A 68 -13.54 -41.44 -16.42
CA ASN A 68 -13.28 -42.71 -17.11
C ASN A 68 -14.53 -43.60 -17.21
N PHE A 69 -15.38 -43.64 -16.18
CA PHE A 69 -16.53 -44.56 -16.16
C PHE A 69 -17.74 -44.04 -16.94
N THR A 70 -17.98 -42.72 -16.95
CA THR A 70 -19.24 -42.18 -17.47
C THR A 70 -19.16 -41.75 -18.94
N HIS A 71 -17.95 -41.63 -19.52
CA HIS A 71 -17.64 -41.12 -20.88
C HIS A 71 -18.30 -39.78 -21.29
N ASN A 72 -19.09 -39.18 -20.42
CA ASN A 72 -19.82 -37.95 -20.65
C ASN A 72 -18.94 -36.76 -20.26
N SER A 73 -18.03 -36.37 -21.15
CA SER A 73 -17.10 -35.24 -20.95
C SER A 73 -17.80 -33.96 -20.50
N PHE A 74 -19.04 -33.75 -20.97
CA PHE A 74 -19.84 -32.58 -20.59
C PHE A 74 -20.14 -32.52 -19.09
N ARG A 75 -20.42 -33.66 -18.44
CA ARG A 75 -20.70 -33.72 -17.00
C ARG A 75 -19.48 -33.33 -16.17
N SER A 76 -18.30 -33.81 -16.56
CA SER A 76 -17.03 -33.48 -15.90
C SER A 76 -16.64 -32.00 -16.10
N ILE A 77 -16.90 -31.43 -17.28
CA ILE A 77 -16.67 -29.99 -17.49
C ILE A 77 -17.55 -29.14 -16.56
N ILE A 78 -18.79 -29.56 -16.33
CA ILE A 78 -19.74 -28.84 -15.46
C ILE A 78 -19.35 -28.97 -13.99
N SER A 79 -18.96 -30.17 -13.53
CA SER A 79 -18.49 -30.36 -12.16
C SER A 79 -17.24 -29.52 -11.91
N LEU A 80 -16.28 -29.54 -12.84
CA LEU A 80 -15.05 -28.75 -12.77
C LEU A 80 -15.35 -27.24 -12.75
N LEU A 81 -16.30 -26.77 -13.56
CA LEU A 81 -16.75 -25.38 -13.53
C LEU A 81 -17.39 -25.02 -12.18
N GLY A 82 -18.18 -25.92 -11.61
CA GLY A 82 -18.75 -25.80 -10.27
C GLY A 82 -17.65 -25.65 -9.21
N ILE A 83 -16.61 -26.49 -9.25
CA ILE A 83 -15.47 -26.46 -8.32
C ILE A 83 -14.76 -25.10 -8.39
N VAL A 84 -14.44 -24.63 -9.60
CA VAL A 84 -13.75 -23.35 -9.80
C VAL A 84 -14.59 -22.18 -9.31
N ILE A 85 -15.89 -22.15 -9.62
CA ILE A 85 -16.80 -21.09 -9.16
C ILE A 85 -16.97 -21.13 -7.64
N GLY A 86 -17.09 -22.32 -7.04
CA GLY A 86 -17.18 -22.50 -5.60
C GLY A 86 -15.93 -21.98 -4.88
N ALA A 87 -14.75 -22.28 -5.42
CA ALA A 87 -13.47 -21.81 -4.85
C ALA A 87 -13.33 -20.29 -4.95
N ILE A 88 -13.54 -19.70 -6.14
CA ILE A 88 -13.44 -18.25 -6.35
C ILE A 88 -14.49 -17.52 -5.51
N GLY A 89 -15.72 -18.02 -5.49
CA GLY A 89 -16.80 -17.44 -4.70
C GLY A 89 -16.47 -17.41 -3.21
N THR A 90 -15.91 -18.51 -2.68
CA THR A 90 -15.49 -18.60 -1.29
C THR A 90 -14.35 -17.64 -0.97
N ASP A 91 -13.35 -17.51 -1.85
CA ASP A 91 -12.25 -16.56 -1.67
C ASP A 91 -12.72 -15.09 -1.71
N LEU A 92 -13.66 -14.75 -2.60
CA LEU A 92 -14.26 -13.41 -2.67
C LEU A 92 -15.11 -13.11 -1.43
N LEU A 93 -15.95 -14.05 -1.00
CA LEU A 93 -16.77 -13.93 0.21
C LEU A 93 -15.89 -13.79 1.45
N SER A 94 -14.83 -14.60 1.53
CA SER A 94 -13.82 -14.50 2.59
C SER A 94 -13.19 -13.11 2.57
N GLY A 95 -12.76 -12.61 1.40
CA GLY A 95 -12.19 -11.27 1.28
C GLY A 95 -13.15 -10.13 1.65
N ILE A 96 -14.45 -10.26 1.38
CA ILE A 96 -15.46 -9.25 1.72
C ILE A 96 -15.78 -9.29 3.22
N ILE A 97 -15.91 -10.48 3.81
CA ILE A 97 -16.28 -10.64 5.22
C ILE A 97 -15.09 -10.39 6.14
N ASP A 98 -13.92 -10.92 5.79
CA ASP A 98 -12.66 -10.70 6.51
C ASP A 98 -12.05 -9.33 6.18
N GLN A 99 -12.65 -8.50 5.32
CA GLN A 99 -12.30 -7.09 5.26
C GLN A 99 -12.64 -6.49 6.63
N PRO A 100 -11.64 -6.30 7.53
CA PRO A 100 -11.95 -5.78 8.83
C PRO A 100 -12.55 -4.41 8.57
N THR A 101 -13.70 -4.16 9.18
CA THR A 101 -14.22 -2.81 9.29
C THR A 101 -13.14 -2.01 10.01
N ASP A 102 -12.25 -1.38 9.24
CA ASP A 102 -11.18 -0.49 9.69
C ASP A 102 -11.72 0.75 10.44
N SER A 103 -13.03 0.78 10.73
CA SER A 103 -13.58 1.61 11.77
C SER A 103 -13.09 1.11 13.13
N ASN A 104 -12.27 1.92 13.78
CA ASN A 104 -12.07 1.92 15.22
C ASN A 104 -10.91 1.11 15.83
N LYS A 105 -9.83 0.88 15.09
CA LYS A 105 -8.49 0.91 15.73
C LYS A 105 -7.98 2.35 15.80
N ARG A 106 -8.72 3.19 16.55
CA ARG A 106 -8.05 4.24 17.33
C ARG A 106 -7.09 3.47 18.21
N SER A 107 -5.81 3.49 17.87
CA SER A 107 -4.77 3.14 18.83
C SER A 107 -5.13 3.88 20.13
N PRO A 108 -5.31 3.20 21.27
CA PRO A 108 -5.24 3.89 22.53
C PRO A 108 -3.84 4.47 22.55
N SER A 109 -3.76 5.78 22.33
CA SER A 109 -2.61 6.58 22.71
C SER A 109 -2.27 6.11 24.13
N LYS A 110 -1.16 5.37 24.26
CA LYS A 110 -0.51 5.15 25.54
C LYS A 110 -0.09 6.54 26.00
N SER A 111 -1.03 7.25 26.63
CA SER A 111 -0.75 8.35 27.52
C SER A 111 0.04 7.73 28.66
N HIS A 112 1.36 7.77 28.52
CA HIS A 112 2.24 7.71 29.67
C HIS A 112 1.87 8.90 30.57
N HIS A 113 0.97 8.64 31.51
CA HIS A 113 0.81 9.43 32.72
C HIS A 113 2.13 9.32 33.49
N HIS A 114 3.07 10.21 33.19
CA HIS A 114 4.07 10.61 34.17
C HIS A 114 3.39 11.60 35.12
N SER A 115 2.78 11.04 36.15
CA SER A 115 2.57 11.73 37.42
C SER A 115 3.93 11.91 38.10
N SER A 116 4.55 13.07 37.89
CA SER A 116 5.49 13.68 38.84
C SER A 116 5.44 15.18 38.56
N SER A 117 4.64 15.92 39.33
CA SER A 117 5.13 16.60 40.53
C SER A 117 6.21 17.63 40.20
N GLY A 118 5.82 18.91 40.25
CA GLY A 118 6.75 19.98 40.59
C GLY A 118 7.19 20.90 39.45
N ASN A 119 6.45 22.01 39.33
CA ASN A 119 7.05 23.35 39.30
C ASN A 119 7.79 23.83 38.03
N THR A 120 7.07 24.14 36.94
CA THR A 120 7.52 25.15 35.95
C THR A 120 6.31 25.84 35.29
N ARG A 121 5.56 26.65 36.05
CA ARG A 121 4.33 27.33 35.57
C ARG A 121 4.54 28.81 35.20
N SER A 122 5.74 29.22 34.79
CA SER A 122 6.06 30.64 34.60
C SER A 122 6.67 31.05 33.24
N HIS A 123 7.02 30.14 32.33
CA HIS A 123 7.75 30.54 31.10
C HIS A 123 7.00 30.47 29.77
N GLU A 124 5.80 29.91 29.70
CA GLU A 124 5.11 29.78 28.41
C GLU A 124 4.21 30.99 28.05
N ARG A 125 3.86 31.84 29.02
CA ARG A 125 3.09 33.08 28.77
C ARG A 125 3.89 34.24 28.20
N GLU A 126 5.21 34.14 28.08
CA GLU A 126 6.04 35.24 27.56
C GLU A 126 6.41 35.11 26.07
N ARG A 127 6.36 33.90 25.49
CA ARG A 127 6.61 33.73 24.04
C ARG A 127 5.45 34.20 23.16
N GLU A 128 4.22 34.16 23.66
CA GLU A 128 3.04 34.57 22.87
C GLU A 128 2.88 36.10 22.77
N ARG A 129 3.50 36.87 23.67
CA ARG A 129 3.48 38.35 23.63
C ARG A 129 4.57 39.00 22.76
N ARG A 130 5.55 38.23 22.27
CA ARG A 130 6.62 38.76 21.40
C ARG A 130 6.36 38.52 19.91
N SER A 131 5.42 37.64 19.53
CA SER A 131 5.07 37.37 18.13
C SER A 131 4.10 38.40 17.53
N SER A 132 3.44 39.24 18.32
CA SER A 132 2.42 40.18 17.86
C SER A 132 2.92 41.62 17.62
N ARG A 133 4.23 41.87 17.71
CA ARG A 133 4.82 43.22 17.52
C ARG A 133 5.70 43.41 16.28
N HIS A 134 5.80 42.41 15.38
CA HIS A 134 6.66 42.50 14.19
C HIS A 134 5.93 42.65 12.85
N SER A 135 4.61 42.89 12.84
CA SER A 135 3.83 43.07 11.61
C SER A 135 3.48 44.54 11.28
N ARG A 136 4.19 45.50 11.87
CA ARG A 136 4.04 46.94 11.55
C ARG A 136 5.40 47.61 11.28
N SER A 137 6.15 47.10 10.30
CA SER A 137 7.13 47.94 9.60
C SER A 137 6.55 48.29 8.25
N ALA A 138 6.20 49.56 8.11
CA ALA A 138 5.79 50.19 6.88
C ALA A 138 6.81 49.93 5.77
N PHE A 139 6.39 49.25 4.71
CA PHE A 139 7.00 49.38 3.39
C PHE A 139 6.11 50.32 2.58
N HIS A 140 6.36 51.62 2.76
CA HIS A 140 6.08 52.61 1.74
C HIS A 140 7.09 52.38 0.61
N GLY A 141 6.73 51.46 -0.30
CA GLY A 141 7.42 51.22 -1.54
C GLY A 141 6.42 51.41 -2.67
N ASN A 142 6.23 52.66 -3.07
CA ASN A 142 5.51 53.04 -4.27
C ASN A 142 6.32 52.52 -5.46
N GLY A 143 5.92 51.39 -6.03
CA GLY A 143 6.71 50.72 -7.06
C GLY A 143 5.93 49.62 -7.75
N ASP A 144 5.23 50.00 -8.81
CA ASP A 144 4.96 49.17 -9.98
C ASP A 144 4.36 47.78 -9.68
N MET A 145 3.06 47.79 -9.36
CA MET A 145 2.23 46.59 -9.30
C MET A 145 2.04 46.03 -10.71
N ARG A 146 3.11 45.45 -11.26
CA ARG A 146 3.02 44.59 -12.44
C ARG A 146 2.04 43.49 -12.09
N TYR A 147 0.91 43.51 -12.79
CA TYR A 147 -0.04 42.41 -12.93
C TYR A 147 0.74 41.09 -12.96
N ARG A 148 0.87 40.43 -11.81
CA ARG A 148 1.35 39.05 -11.76
C ARG A 148 0.11 38.23 -12.09
N PRO A 149 -0.02 37.69 -13.31
CA PRO A 149 -1.20 36.91 -13.66
C PRO A 149 -1.35 35.80 -12.62
N PRO A 150 -2.58 35.39 -12.27
CA PRO A 150 -2.80 34.27 -11.37
C PRO A 150 -2.06 33.08 -11.97
N ARG A 151 -0.92 32.73 -11.36
CA ARG A 151 -0.18 31.52 -11.73
C ARG A 151 -1.17 30.41 -11.51
N ARG A 152 -1.64 29.78 -12.60
CA ARG A 152 -2.47 28.58 -12.53
C ARG A 152 -1.72 27.59 -11.64
N THR A 153 -2.18 27.42 -10.41
CA THR A 153 -1.56 26.58 -9.37
C THR A 153 -1.89 25.11 -9.60
N THR A 154 -1.73 24.66 -10.84
CA THR A 154 -1.59 23.25 -11.19
C THR A 154 -0.16 23.09 -11.65
N SER A 155 0.79 23.36 -10.73
CA SER A 155 2.18 22.99 -10.94
C SER A 155 2.20 21.48 -11.01
N ASP A 156 2.17 20.95 -12.23
CA ASP A 156 2.32 19.53 -12.48
C ASP A 156 3.59 19.06 -11.77
N ILE A 157 3.51 17.99 -10.99
CA ILE A 157 4.62 17.48 -10.16
C ILE A 157 5.82 17.12 -11.03
N THR A 158 5.61 16.88 -12.31
CA THR A 158 6.63 16.64 -13.32
C THR A 158 7.48 17.88 -13.66
N SER A 159 7.00 19.09 -13.36
CA SER A 159 7.68 20.35 -13.71
C SER A 159 8.82 20.76 -12.78
N VAL A 160 9.03 20.05 -11.66
CA VAL A 160 10.18 20.27 -10.77
C VAL A 160 11.37 19.51 -11.35
N ASP A 161 11.96 20.02 -12.43
CA ASP A 161 13.18 19.45 -12.99
C ASP A 161 14.43 19.85 -12.15
N SER A 162 15.53 19.12 -12.30
CA SER A 162 16.82 19.39 -11.63
C SER A 162 17.39 20.78 -11.96
N GLU A 163 16.91 21.41 -13.03
CA GLU A 163 17.25 22.79 -13.43
C GLU A 163 16.19 23.82 -13.03
N SER A 164 15.15 23.43 -12.28
CA SER A 164 14.08 24.34 -11.88
C SER A 164 14.62 25.46 -10.97
N GLU A 165 14.48 26.72 -11.40
CA GLU A 165 14.86 27.93 -10.65
C GLU A 165 14.22 28.02 -9.25
N LEU A 166 13.17 27.22 -8.97
CA LEU A 166 12.56 27.09 -7.65
C LEU A 166 13.55 26.53 -6.61
N ILE A 167 14.52 25.72 -7.05
CA ILE A 167 15.67 25.30 -6.26
C ILE A 167 16.74 26.35 -6.55
N GLY A 168 16.67 27.49 -5.85
CA GLY A 168 17.50 28.67 -6.14
C GLY A 168 19.00 28.35 -6.31
N PRO A 169 19.76 29.24 -6.97
CA PRO A 169 21.13 28.96 -7.44
C PRO A 169 22.09 28.66 -6.28
N LYS A 170 22.11 27.41 -5.86
CA LYS A 170 23.08 26.87 -4.89
C LYS A 170 24.31 26.46 -5.67
N ALA A 171 25.10 27.45 -6.09
CA ALA A 171 26.37 27.26 -6.80
C ALA A 171 27.37 26.36 -6.06
N THR A 172 27.11 26.04 -4.78
CA THR A 172 27.94 25.19 -3.93
C THR A 172 27.53 23.71 -3.89
N MET A 173 26.38 23.31 -4.45
CA MET A 173 25.94 21.91 -4.41
C MET A 173 26.51 21.08 -5.56
N SER A 174 27.07 19.92 -5.20
CA SER A 174 27.48 18.92 -6.18
C SER A 174 26.28 18.46 -7.02
N PRO A 175 26.48 18.01 -8.27
CA PRO A 175 25.38 17.56 -9.14
C PRO A 175 24.48 16.51 -8.47
N ILE A 176 25.08 15.56 -7.73
CA ILE A 176 24.33 14.51 -7.03
C ILE A 176 23.53 15.05 -5.85
N GLU A 177 24.04 16.04 -5.10
CA GLU A 177 23.28 16.72 -4.05
C GLU A 177 22.11 17.52 -4.61
N ARG A 178 22.27 18.10 -5.81
CA ARG A 178 21.17 18.78 -6.51
C ARG A 178 20.05 17.80 -6.88
N GLU A 179 20.39 16.62 -7.40
CA GLU A 179 19.40 15.57 -7.68
C GLU A 179 18.66 15.12 -6.42
N VAL A 180 19.40 14.85 -5.33
CA VAL A 180 18.80 14.48 -4.04
C VAL A 180 17.89 15.59 -3.51
N ALA A 181 18.31 16.85 -3.63
CA ALA A 181 17.49 18.00 -3.23
C ALA A 181 16.21 18.11 -4.07
N ALA A 182 16.30 17.91 -5.39
CA ALA A 182 15.16 17.90 -6.30
C ALA A 182 14.17 16.77 -5.97
N LEU A 183 14.66 15.55 -5.71
CA LEU A 183 13.83 14.42 -5.29
C LEU A 183 13.11 14.68 -3.96
N ARG A 184 13.80 15.26 -2.97
CA ARG A 184 13.17 15.65 -1.70
C ARG A 184 12.14 16.76 -1.86
N ALA A 185 12.37 17.71 -2.76
CA ALA A 185 11.39 18.73 -3.11
C ALA A 185 10.14 18.11 -3.76
N ARG A 186 10.32 17.17 -4.72
CA ARG A 186 9.22 16.40 -5.34
C ARG A 186 8.44 15.59 -4.31
N ALA A 187 9.13 14.94 -3.36
CA ALA A 187 8.48 14.22 -2.27
C ALA A 187 7.62 15.16 -1.40
N SER A 188 8.15 16.34 -1.07
CA SER A 188 7.43 17.36 -0.30
C SER A 188 6.19 17.87 -1.03
N LEU A 189 6.28 18.04 -2.35
CA LEU A 189 5.16 18.45 -3.20
C LEU A 189 4.08 17.34 -3.28
N ALA A 190 4.48 16.09 -3.41
CA ALA A 190 3.55 14.97 -3.37
C ALA A 190 2.81 14.87 -2.01
N ASP A 191 3.48 15.18 -0.90
CA ASP A 191 2.85 15.21 0.42
C ASP A 191 1.90 16.41 0.61
N SER A 192 2.19 17.58 0.02
CA SER A 192 1.22 18.69 0.02
C SER A 192 -0.04 18.34 -0.74
N GLU A 193 0.06 17.73 -1.93
CA GLU A 193 -1.11 17.26 -2.69
C GLU A 193 -1.88 16.19 -1.92
N ARG A 194 -1.17 15.25 -1.29
CA ARG A 194 -1.79 14.24 -0.42
C ARG A 194 -2.61 14.87 0.71
N ARG A 195 -2.10 15.93 1.36
CA ARG A 195 -2.84 16.65 2.43
C ARG A 195 -4.08 17.34 1.87
N ARG A 196 -3.93 18.03 0.74
CA ARG A 196 -5.04 18.67 0.03
C ARG A 196 -6.16 17.67 -0.31
N PHE A 197 -5.84 16.55 -0.95
CA PHE A 197 -6.85 15.53 -1.28
C PHE A 197 -7.49 14.89 -0.04
N LYS A 198 -6.77 14.81 1.09
CA LYS A 198 -7.37 14.36 2.36
C LYS A 198 -8.41 15.35 2.88
N GLU A 199 -8.19 16.64 2.72
CA GLU A 199 -9.13 17.68 3.12
C GLU A 199 -10.33 17.73 2.18
N GLU A 200 -10.10 17.74 0.86
CA GLU A 200 -11.16 17.67 -0.14
C GLU A 200 -12.04 16.43 0.05
N LYS A 201 -11.45 15.29 0.43
CA LYS A 201 -12.20 14.07 0.73
C LYS A 201 -13.15 14.27 1.91
N LYS A 202 -12.69 14.94 2.98
CA LYS A 202 -13.53 15.23 4.14
C LYS A 202 -14.70 16.13 3.75
N TRP A 203 -14.44 17.11 2.88
CA TRP A 203 -15.47 18.03 2.40
C TRP A 203 -16.51 17.29 1.55
N ALA A 204 -16.08 16.42 0.62
CA ALA A 204 -16.98 15.59 -0.18
C ALA A 204 -17.85 14.65 0.68
N LEU A 205 -17.29 14.10 1.77
CA LEU A 205 -18.07 13.29 2.72
C LEU A 205 -19.11 14.13 3.48
N ALA A 206 -18.75 15.35 3.88
CA ALA A 206 -19.67 16.27 4.54
C ALA A 206 -20.82 16.71 3.61
N GLU A 207 -20.54 16.81 2.31
CA GLU A 207 -21.52 17.08 1.26
C GLU A 207 -22.40 15.86 0.90
N GLY A 208 -22.06 14.67 1.40
CA GLY A 208 -22.76 13.41 1.07
C GLY A 208 -22.38 12.82 -0.30
N ASN A 209 -21.38 13.37 -0.99
CA ASN A 209 -20.91 12.87 -2.28
C ASN A 209 -19.91 11.71 -2.11
N MET A 210 -20.45 10.50 -1.98
CA MET A 210 -19.68 9.27 -1.72
C MET A 210 -18.77 8.87 -2.90
N GLU A 211 -19.16 9.17 -4.13
CA GLU A 211 -18.38 8.83 -5.33
C GLU A 211 -17.10 9.66 -5.39
N ARG A 212 -17.23 10.98 -5.24
CA ARG A 212 -16.09 11.90 -5.16
C ARG A 212 -15.15 11.55 -4.00
N ALA A 213 -15.70 11.16 -2.85
CA ALA A 213 -14.89 10.73 -1.72
C ALA A 213 -14.09 9.44 -2.00
N LYS A 214 -14.62 8.52 -2.82
CA LYS A 214 -13.90 7.29 -3.26
C LYS A 214 -12.76 7.65 -4.22
N GLU A 215 -13.00 8.54 -5.17
CA GLU A 215 -11.96 9.01 -6.09
C GLU A 215 -10.82 9.70 -5.35
N LEU A 216 -11.15 10.66 -4.47
CA LEU A 216 -10.16 11.37 -3.65
C LEU A 216 -9.38 10.42 -2.73
N LYS A 217 -10.02 9.35 -2.22
CA LYS A 217 -9.32 8.29 -1.47
C LYS A 217 -8.26 7.59 -2.32
N TRP A 218 -8.53 7.33 -3.60
CA TRP A 218 -7.55 6.74 -4.52
C TRP A 218 -6.40 7.72 -4.79
N GLN A 219 -6.67 9.01 -5.00
CA GLN A 219 -5.64 10.03 -5.17
C GLN A 219 -4.72 10.14 -3.94
N VAL A 220 -5.28 10.14 -2.73
CA VAL A 220 -4.48 10.13 -1.48
C VAL A 220 -3.52 8.93 -1.43
N LYS A 221 -3.98 7.74 -1.85
CA LYS A 221 -3.11 6.55 -1.91
C LYS A 221 -2.01 6.72 -2.96
N ARG A 222 -2.36 7.19 -4.16
CA ARG A 222 -1.42 7.43 -5.26
C ARG A 222 -0.30 8.39 -4.85
N TYR A 223 -0.65 9.57 -4.31
CA TYR A 223 0.36 10.55 -3.88
C TYR A 223 1.15 10.08 -2.66
N SER A 224 0.55 9.29 -1.77
CA SER A 224 1.30 8.66 -0.68
C SER A 224 2.34 7.65 -1.18
N ALA A 225 2.04 6.90 -2.24
CA ALA A 225 3.00 5.99 -2.86
C ALA A 225 4.11 6.77 -3.58
N LEU A 226 3.74 7.82 -4.33
CA LEU A 226 4.68 8.69 -5.04
C LEU A 226 5.66 9.42 -4.11
N MET A 227 5.18 9.94 -2.98
CA MET A 227 6.02 10.53 -1.94
C MET A 227 7.05 9.52 -1.42
N LYS A 228 6.61 8.28 -1.13
CA LYS A 228 7.50 7.22 -0.63
C LYS A 228 8.54 6.79 -1.68
N SER A 229 8.16 6.72 -2.95
CA SER A 229 9.12 6.37 -4.01
C SER A 229 10.20 7.43 -4.15
N PHE A 230 9.85 8.72 -4.11
CA PHE A 230 10.84 9.80 -4.17
C PHE A 230 11.76 9.83 -2.95
N HIS A 231 11.26 9.54 -1.75
CA HIS A 231 12.13 9.39 -0.57
C HIS A 231 13.13 8.23 -0.75
N ARG A 232 12.65 7.06 -1.16
CA ARG A 232 13.52 5.90 -1.41
C ARG A 232 14.56 6.18 -2.48
N GLU A 233 14.16 6.85 -3.56
CA GLU A 233 15.07 7.23 -4.65
C GLU A 233 16.13 8.24 -4.18
N ALA A 234 15.73 9.25 -3.40
CA ALA A 234 16.65 10.21 -2.81
C ALA A 234 17.67 9.53 -1.86
N ASP A 235 17.22 8.56 -1.07
CA ASP A 235 18.09 7.81 -0.15
C ASP A 235 19.06 6.90 -0.92
N ASN A 236 18.60 6.23 -1.99
CA ASN A 236 19.45 5.44 -2.88
C ASN A 236 20.54 6.30 -3.55
N LYS A 237 20.19 7.51 -4.02
CA LYS A 237 21.13 8.46 -4.62
C LYS A 237 22.18 8.95 -3.62
N LEU A 238 21.80 9.12 -2.36
CA LEU A 238 22.73 9.48 -1.28
C LEU A 238 23.72 8.34 -0.98
N LEU A 239 23.26 7.09 -1.00
CA LEU A 239 24.12 5.91 -0.89
C LEU A 239 25.09 5.79 -2.07
N GLU A 240 24.63 6.08 -3.30
CA GLU A 240 25.47 6.10 -4.50
C GLU A 240 26.58 7.15 -4.41
N ALA A 241 26.25 8.36 -3.92
CA ALA A 241 27.23 9.42 -3.66
C ALA A 241 28.29 8.99 -2.63
N SER A 242 27.86 8.30 -1.57
CA SER A 242 28.73 7.83 -0.48
C SER A 242 29.63 6.66 -0.91
N GLY A 243 29.09 5.73 -1.71
CA GLY A 243 29.81 4.56 -2.21
C GLY A 243 30.83 4.90 -3.30
N SER A 244 30.52 5.89 -4.15
CA SER A 244 31.41 6.33 -5.24
C SER A 244 32.64 7.07 -4.70
N GLY A 245 32.53 7.76 -3.57
CA GLY A 245 33.68 8.40 -2.90
C GLY A 245 34.71 7.43 -2.30
N SER A 246 34.32 6.16 -2.09
CA SER A 246 35.17 5.16 -1.41
C SER A 246 36.02 4.31 -2.37
N ARG A 247 35.78 4.36 -3.69
CA ARG A 247 36.53 3.57 -4.69
C ARG A 247 37.65 4.32 -5.40
N THR A 248 37.82 5.63 -5.18
CA THR A 248 38.82 6.47 -5.89
C THR A 248 39.92 7.03 -4.99
N ARG A 249 40.18 6.42 -3.83
CA ARG A 249 41.44 6.60 -3.11
C ARG A 249 42.04 5.21 -2.85
N LEU A 250 42.76 4.70 -3.84
CA LEU A 250 44.03 4.04 -3.58
C LEU A 250 45.01 5.17 -3.25
N PRO A 251 45.30 5.47 -1.97
CA PRO A 251 46.55 6.12 -1.68
C PRO A 251 47.63 5.05 -1.89
N THR A 252 48.45 5.22 -2.92
CA THR A 252 49.81 4.66 -2.90
C THR A 252 50.47 5.25 -1.66
N ILE A 253 50.45 4.52 -0.54
CA ILE A 253 51.19 4.88 0.68
C ILE A 253 52.43 4.02 0.67
N GLU A 254 53.55 4.69 0.37
CA GLU A 254 54.86 4.31 0.86
C GLU A 254 54.82 4.26 2.40
N GLU A 255 55.22 3.10 2.88
CA GLU A 255 55.23 2.63 4.25
C GLU A 255 56.01 3.54 5.20
N LYS A 256 55.38 3.99 6.29
CA LYS A 256 56.11 4.23 7.54
C LYS A 256 55.20 4.04 8.76
N ASN A 257 55.50 2.96 9.47
CA ASN A 257 54.99 2.60 10.79
C ASN A 257 55.19 3.74 11.78
N ASP A 258 54.20 3.98 12.65
CA ASP A 258 54.42 4.06 14.10
C ASP A 258 53.11 3.85 14.88
N THR A 259 53.25 3.11 15.98
CA THR A 259 52.20 2.49 16.79
C THR A 259 51.78 3.40 17.95
N VAL A 260 50.47 3.57 18.19
CA VAL A 260 49.94 4.01 19.51
C VAL A 260 48.61 3.31 19.81
N PRO A 261 48.42 2.69 20.99
CA PRO A 261 47.15 2.08 21.40
C PRO A 261 46.24 3.10 22.10
N GLY A 262 45.01 3.24 21.64
CA GLY A 262 43.98 4.07 22.25
C GLY A 262 42.67 3.31 22.43
N THR A 263 42.41 2.89 23.66
CA THR A 263 41.14 2.31 24.12
C THR A 263 39.99 3.31 24.02
N SER A 264 38.89 2.95 23.34
CA SER A 264 37.59 3.58 23.60
C SER A 264 36.43 2.58 23.48
N ASN A 265 35.75 2.42 24.61
CA ASN A 265 34.48 1.72 24.75
C ASN A 265 33.37 2.54 24.08
N GLY A 266 32.87 2.06 22.94
CA GLY A 266 31.69 2.61 22.28
C GLY A 266 30.55 1.61 22.28
N HIS A 267 29.62 1.73 23.24
CA HIS A 267 28.36 0.99 23.24
C HIS A 267 27.47 1.44 22.06
N HIS A 268 27.61 0.78 20.92
CA HIS A 268 26.66 0.85 19.82
C HIS A 268 25.41 0.02 20.14
N ARG A 269 24.38 0.68 20.66
CA ARG A 269 23.03 0.14 20.74
C ARG A 269 22.38 0.24 19.36
N SER A 270 22.65 -0.75 18.51
CA SER A 270 22.01 -0.88 17.20
C SER A 270 20.53 -1.23 17.39
N SER A 271 19.67 -0.23 17.18
CA SER A 271 18.22 -0.39 17.14
C SER A 271 17.84 -1.10 15.85
N ARG A 272 17.66 -2.41 15.95
CA ARG A 272 17.18 -3.30 14.90
C ARG A 272 15.71 -2.99 14.58
N ASN A 273 15.49 -2.09 13.64
CA ASN A 273 14.18 -1.89 13.02
C ASN A 273 14.08 -2.83 11.81
N ASP A 274 13.69 -4.09 12.08
CA ASP A 274 13.31 -5.05 11.06
C ASP A 274 11.97 -4.61 10.43
N HIS A 275 12.03 -3.91 9.31
CA HIS A 275 10.89 -3.73 8.42
C HIS A 275 10.86 -4.89 7.41
N PRO A 276 9.75 -5.64 7.30
CA PRO A 276 9.63 -6.67 6.27
C PRO A 276 9.64 -6.02 4.89
N THR A 277 10.71 -6.26 4.15
CA THR A 277 10.82 -5.88 2.74
C THR A 277 10.00 -6.89 1.96
N VAL A 278 8.77 -6.52 1.58
CA VAL A 278 7.96 -7.32 0.65
C VAL A 278 8.49 -7.04 -0.75
N SER A 279 9.33 -7.94 -1.26
CA SER A 279 9.69 -8.01 -2.67
C SER A 279 8.45 -8.47 -3.45
N VAL A 280 7.81 -7.56 -4.16
CA VAL A 280 6.77 -7.90 -5.13
C VAL A 280 7.49 -8.20 -6.44
N ASP A 281 7.65 -9.48 -6.75
CA ASP A 281 8.07 -9.92 -8.08
C ASP A 281 6.91 -9.67 -9.07
N ILE A 282 6.97 -8.53 -9.75
CA ILE A 282 6.07 -8.23 -10.86
C ILE A 282 6.68 -8.88 -12.10
N SER A 283 6.13 -10.03 -12.49
CA SER A 283 6.51 -10.70 -13.73
C SER A 283 6.22 -9.80 -14.94
N PRO A 284 7.19 -9.55 -15.83
CA PRO A 284 7.07 -8.58 -16.93
C PRO A 284 6.04 -8.98 -18.02
N SER A 285 5.44 -10.17 -17.94
CA SER A 285 4.42 -10.63 -18.88
C SER A 285 3.04 -9.98 -18.68
N GLN A 286 2.79 -9.31 -17.55
CA GLN A 286 1.50 -8.67 -17.23
C GLN A 286 1.33 -7.24 -17.76
N LEU A 287 2.37 -6.61 -18.30
CA LEU A 287 2.33 -5.20 -18.75
C LEU A 287 1.78 -4.98 -20.17
N LYS A 288 1.44 -6.03 -20.92
CA LYS A 288 1.07 -5.91 -22.35
C LYS A 288 -0.42 -5.90 -22.68
N SER A 289 -1.35 -6.08 -21.74
CA SER A 289 -2.77 -6.27 -22.08
C SER A 289 -3.71 -5.08 -21.84
N ALA A 290 -3.25 -3.96 -21.29
CA ALA A 290 -4.16 -2.93 -20.76
C ALA A 290 -4.04 -1.55 -21.43
N ILE A 291 -3.88 -1.46 -22.75
CA ILE A 291 -4.10 -0.20 -23.50
C ILE A 291 -4.76 -0.53 -24.86
N ARG A 292 -6.08 -0.66 -24.89
CA ARG A 292 -6.88 -0.43 -26.10
C ARG A 292 -7.70 0.83 -25.85
N VAL A 293 -7.17 1.97 -26.31
CA VAL A 293 -7.91 3.23 -26.38
C VAL A 293 -8.83 3.12 -27.61
N ASN A 294 -10.13 3.06 -27.36
CA ASN A 294 -11.13 3.14 -28.41
C ASN A 294 -11.29 4.61 -28.77
N VAL A 295 -10.71 5.04 -29.88
CA VAL A 295 -10.94 6.37 -30.46
C VAL A 295 -12.24 6.29 -31.25
N ARG A 296 -13.18 7.17 -30.91
CA ARG A 296 -14.43 7.36 -31.63
C ARG A 296 -14.57 8.83 -31.99
#